data_AF-A0A1H1XRB9-F1
#
_entry.id   AF-A0A1H1XRB9-F1
#
_cell.length_a   1.000
_cell.length_b   1.000
_cell.length_c   1.000
_cell.angle_alpha   90.00
_cell.angle_beta   90.00
_cell.angle_gamma   90.00
#
_symmetry.space_group_name_H-M   'P 1'
#
loop_
_entity.id
_entity.type
_entity.pdbx_description
1 polymer ?
#
loop_
_entity_poly.entity_id
_entity_poly.type
_entity_poly.pdbx_seq_one_letter_code
_entity_poly.pdbx_strand_id
1 'polypeptide(L)' 'MPRFAVLLAIPLLVLSCSPQEETTGSTNKCANNLYGSYNPKDRDQCMDVCIKCDHGVTTTCSTSCMLKGAR' A
#
# COMPACT_ATOMS: atom_id res chain seq x y z
N MET A 1 -29.13 -45.03 -0.39
CA MET A 1 -29.05 -43.60 0.04
C MET A 1 -28.08 -43.59 1.21
N PRO A 2 -26.95 -42.86 1.12
CA PRO A 2 -27.01 -41.43 1.38
C PRO A 2 -26.34 -40.59 0.29
N ARG A 3 -27.12 -39.62 -0.19
CA ARG A 3 -26.62 -38.37 -0.76
C ARG A 3 -25.89 -37.63 0.36
N PHE A 4 -24.80 -36.93 0.05
CA PHE A 4 -24.40 -35.61 0.58
C PHE A 4 -22.93 -35.42 0.21
N ALA A 5 -22.68 -35.18 -1.08
CA ALA A 5 -21.44 -34.58 -1.53
C ALA A 5 -21.45 -33.12 -1.04
N VAL A 6 -20.90 -32.88 0.14
CA VAL A 6 -20.70 -31.54 0.68
C VAL A 6 -19.46 -30.96 -0.02
N LEU A 7 -19.70 -30.28 -1.13
CA LEU A 7 -18.72 -29.36 -1.71
C LEU A 7 -18.61 -28.15 -0.79
N LEU A 8 -17.65 -28.20 0.14
CA LEU A 8 -17.21 -27.04 0.91
C LEU A 8 -16.55 -26.06 -0.06
N ALA A 9 -17.33 -25.13 -0.61
CA ALA A 9 -16.81 -23.93 -1.23
C ALA A 9 -16.13 -23.12 -0.12
N ILE A 10 -14.79 -23.10 -0.13
CA ILE A 10 -14.01 -22.20 0.72
C ILE A 10 -14.11 -20.81 0.08
N PRO A 11 -14.79 -19.83 0.70
CA PRO A 11 -14.68 -18.47 0.22
C PRO A 11 -13.24 -18.00 0.45
N LEU A 12 -12.54 -17.70 -0.63
CA LEU A 12 -11.27 -17.00 -0.59
C LEU A 12 -11.51 -15.65 0.08
N LEU A 13 -11.05 -15.50 1.33
CA LEU A 13 -10.99 -14.23 2.02
C LEU A 13 -9.99 -13.35 1.26
N VAL A 14 -10.47 -12.58 0.30
CA VAL A 14 -9.72 -11.45 -0.24
C VAL A 14 -9.59 -10.45 0.90
N LEU A 15 -8.40 -10.40 1.49
CA LEU A 15 -8.02 -9.36 2.45
C LEU A 15 -8.33 -8.01 1.80
N SER A 16 -9.07 -7.19 2.53
CA SER A 16 -9.56 -5.88 2.13
C SER A 16 -8.43 -5.04 1.54
N CYS A 17 -8.39 -4.93 0.22
CA CYS A 17 -7.62 -3.90 -0.43
C CYS A 17 -8.40 -2.59 -0.23
N SER A 18 -8.11 -1.86 0.85
CA SER A 18 -8.54 -0.48 0.98
C SER A 18 -7.65 0.33 0.04
N PRO A 19 -8.18 0.93 -1.05
CA PRO A 19 -7.44 1.97 -1.73
C PRO A 19 -7.23 3.08 -0.70
N GLN A 20 -5.99 3.24 -0.26
CA GLN A 20 -5.57 4.39 0.53
C GLN A 20 -6.01 5.61 -0.28
N GLU A 21 -7.01 6.35 0.21
CA GLU A 21 -7.50 7.53 -0.48
C GLU A 21 -6.42 8.61 -0.30
N GLU A 22 -5.41 8.55 -1.16
CA GLU A 22 -4.31 9.49 -1.22
C GLU A 22 -4.91 10.86 -1.57
N THR A 23 -5.22 11.67 -0.57
CA THR A 23 -5.43 13.11 -0.78
C THR A 23 -4.11 13.68 -1.28
N THR A 24 -3.85 13.53 -2.57
CA THR A 24 -2.54 13.68 -3.23
C THR A 24 -1.90 15.06 -2.98
N GLY A 25 -2.70 16.05 -2.59
CA GLY A 25 -2.23 17.37 -2.14
C GLY A 25 -1.59 17.40 -0.75
N SER A 26 -2.00 16.56 0.20
CA SER A 26 -1.45 16.51 1.57
C SER A 26 -0.10 15.79 1.60
N THR A 27 -0.01 14.64 0.92
CA THR A 27 1.22 13.83 0.82
C THR A 27 2.36 14.62 0.19
N ASN A 28 2.12 15.43 -0.84
CA ASN A 28 3.15 16.27 -1.46
C ASN A 28 3.73 17.31 -0.48
N LYS A 29 2.89 17.92 0.38
CA LYS A 29 3.37 18.86 1.40
C LYS A 29 4.21 18.12 2.45
N CYS A 30 3.73 16.98 2.94
CA CYS A 30 4.46 16.19 3.92
C CYS A 30 5.80 15.68 3.36
N ALA A 31 5.80 15.15 2.14
CA ALA A 31 7.01 14.70 1.45
C ALA A 31 8.04 15.83 1.29
N ASN A 32 7.61 17.03 0.91
CA ASN A 32 8.49 18.20 0.81
C ASN A 32 9.05 18.68 2.16
N ASN A 33 8.34 18.43 3.28
CA ASN A 33 8.85 18.72 4.62
C ASN A 33 9.90 17.68 5.07
N LEU A 34 9.76 16.42 4.64
CA LEU A 34 10.73 15.36 4.95
C LEU A 34 11.97 15.44 4.05
N TYR A 35 11.76 15.71 2.77
CA TYR A 35 12.79 15.77 1.74
C TYR A 35 12.64 17.04 0.92
N GLY A 36 13.65 17.91 0.93
CA GLY A 36 13.62 19.15 0.13
C GLY A 36 13.49 18.90 -1.39
N SER A 37 13.83 17.70 -1.85
CA SER A 37 13.52 17.20 -3.19
C SER A 37 13.11 15.73 -3.10
N TYR A 38 11.81 15.49 -2.91
CA TYR A 38 11.27 14.15 -2.83
C TYR A 38 11.40 13.42 -4.18
N ASN A 39 12.06 12.26 -4.16
CA ASN A 39 12.18 11.37 -5.30
C ASN A 39 11.40 10.06 -5.04
N PRO A 40 10.21 9.87 -5.64
CA PRO A 40 9.44 8.63 -5.46
C PRO A 40 10.09 7.38 -6.09
N LYS A 41 11.19 7.53 -6.84
CA LYS A 41 12.00 6.43 -7.38
C LYS A 41 13.11 5.98 -6.44
N ASP A 42 13.38 6.75 -5.40
CA ASP A 42 14.26 6.35 -4.31
C ASP A 42 13.43 5.53 -3.31
N ARG A 43 13.82 4.28 -3.08
CA ARG A 43 13.06 3.36 -2.23
C ARG A 43 12.96 3.85 -0.80
N ASP A 44 14.02 4.42 -0.25
CA ASP A 44 14.05 4.84 1.14
C ASP A 44 13.17 6.08 1.33
N GLN A 45 13.24 7.05 0.40
CA GLN A 45 12.36 8.21 0.44
C GLN A 45 10.90 7.84 0.27
N CYS A 46 10.59 6.94 -0.68
CA CYS A 46 9.22 6.50 -0.91
C CYS A 46 8.65 5.76 0.31
N MET A 47 9.42 4.87 0.94
CA MET A 47 8.99 4.14 2.13
C MET A 47 8.76 5.08 3.31
N ASP A 48 9.67 6.03 3.52
CA ASP A 48 9.59 6.98 4.61
C ASP A 48 8.39 7.92 4.47
N VAL A 49 8.13 8.42 3.25
CA VAL A 49 6.93 9.22 2.95
C VAL A 49 5.67 8.39 3.13
N CYS A 50 5.61 7.17 2.61
CA CYS A 50 4.42 6.33 2.76
C CYS A 50 4.10 6.03 4.24
N ILE A 51 5.12 5.78 5.07
CA ILE A 51 4.90 5.49 6.50
C ILE A 51 4.54 6.77 7.28
N LYS A 52 5.23 7.89 7.03
CA LYS A 52 5.05 9.12 7.82
C LYS A 52 3.91 10.01 7.34
N CYS A 53 3.68 10.08 6.03
CA CYS A 53 2.70 10.97 5.41
C CYS A 53 1.38 10.26 5.10
N ASP A 54 1.46 9.03 4.60
CA ASP A 54 0.27 8.26 4.20
C ASP A 54 -0.17 7.29 5.31
N HIS A 55 0.58 7.22 6.42
CA HIS A 55 0.34 6.33 7.56
C HIS A 55 0.24 4.85 7.15
N GLY A 56 0.94 4.49 6.07
CA GLY A 56 1.01 3.12 5.58
C GLY A 56 1.90 2.23 6.46
N VAL A 57 1.71 0.92 6.31
CA VAL A 57 2.58 -0.09 6.94
C VAL A 57 3.63 -0.57 5.95
N THR A 58 4.74 -1.12 6.46
CA THR A 58 5.92 -1.51 5.65
C THR A 58 5.56 -2.39 4.46
N THR A 59 4.65 -3.36 4.61
CA THR A 59 4.24 -4.26 3.52
C THR A 59 3.50 -3.53 2.39
N THR A 60 2.56 -2.66 2.77
CA THR A 60 1.80 -1.82 1.83
C THR A 60 2.72 -0.80 1.16
N CYS A 61 3.56 -0.13 1.94
CA CYS A 61 4.51 0.85 1.42
C CYS A 61 5.51 0.23 0.47
N SER A 62 6.03 -0.96 0.79
CA SER A 62 6.95 -1.67 -0.11
C SER A 62 6.29 -1.94 -1.45
N THR A 63 5.03 -2.38 -1.45
CA THR A 63 4.27 -2.63 -2.67
C THR A 63 3.99 -1.32 -3.43
N SER A 64 3.53 -0.28 -2.75
CA SER A 64 3.27 1.04 -3.34
C SER A 64 4.53 1.63 -3.98
N CYS A 65 5.68 1.54 -3.30
CA CYS A 65 6.95 2.02 -3.80
C CYS A 65 7.46 1.22 -5.00
N MET A 66 7.30 -0.11 -5.00
CA MET A 66 7.59 -0.93 -6.18
C MET A 66 6.70 -0.53 -7.37
N LEU A 67 5.40 -0.29 -7.16
CA LEU A 67 4.48 0.17 -8.20
C LEU A 67 4.83 1.58 -8.71
N LYS A 68 5.37 2.45 -7.84
CA LYS A 68 5.95 3.74 -8.23
C LYS A 68 7.30 3.60 -8.92
N GLY A 69 7.86 2.39 -9.03
CA GLY A 69 9.13 2.09 -9.69
C GLY A 69 10.35 2.48 -8.87
N ALA A 70 10.22 2.51 -7.55
CA ALA A 70 11.35 2.70 -6.65
C ALA A 70 12.25 1.46 -6.63
N ARG A 71 13.57 1.67 -6.52
CA ARG A 71 14.58 0.60 -6.52
C ARG A 71 15.56 0.76 -5.37
#